data_AF-A0A3D4ZZ29-F1
#
_entry.id   AF-A0A3D4ZZ29-F1
#
_cell.length_a   1.000
_cell.length_b   1.000
_cell.length_c   1.000
_cell.angle_alpha   90.00
_cell.angle_beta   90.00
_cell.angle_gamma   90.00
#
_symmetry.space_group_name_H-M   'P 1'
#
loop_
_entity.id
_entity.type
_entity.pdbx_description
1 polymer ?
#
loop_
_entity_poly.entity_id
_entity_poly.type
_entity_poly.pdbx_seq_one_letter_code
_entity_poly.pdbx_strand_id
1 'polypeptide(L)'
;MPTPDHGVVEFSGPSGSLRAHGDDEVARKLMMLIEGTCQGCGVKAAAAKYGYTPGRYHQLFKAYEQGGSEALRNEKRGPKTRSR
;
A
#
# COMPACT_ATOMS: atom_id res chain seq x y z
N MET A 1 -8.31 25.85 9.62
CA MET A 1 -8.84 24.75 8.79
C MET A 1 -8.35 23.46 9.41
N PRO A 2 -9.20 22.54 9.89
CA PRO A 2 -8.72 21.22 10.27
C PRO A 2 -8.20 20.57 8.99
N THR A 3 -6.91 20.22 8.97
CA THR A 3 -6.34 19.41 7.91
C THR A 3 -7.11 18.08 7.87
N PRO A 4 -7.43 17.53 6.68
CA PRO A 4 -7.99 16.20 6.62
C PRO A 4 -7.04 15.29 7.40
N ASP A 5 -7.59 14.55 8.36
CA ASP A 5 -6.87 13.53 9.10
C ASP A 5 -6.35 12.54 8.05
N HIS A 6 -5.10 12.71 7.59
CA HIS A 6 -4.47 11.83 6.64
C HIS A 6 -4.28 10.51 7.39
N GLY A 7 -5.33 9.69 7.36
CA GLY A 7 -5.57 8.59 8.27
C GLY A 7 -4.32 7.75 8.47
N VAL A 8 -3.86 7.71 9.71
CA VAL A 8 -2.72 6.89 10.12
C VAL A 8 -3.09 5.43 9.90
N VAL A 9 -2.21 4.67 9.24
CA VAL A 9 -2.39 3.22 9.13
C VAL A 9 -1.43 2.53 10.07
N GLU A 10 -1.98 1.64 10.91
CA GLU A 10 -1.22 0.89 11.90
C GLU A 10 -1.05 -0.57 11.49
N PHE A 11 0.20 -1.01 11.52
CA PHE A 11 0.61 -2.41 11.40
C PHE A 11 1.04 -2.90 12.78
N SER A 12 0.51 -4.03 13.25
CA SER A 12 0.81 -4.59 14.58
C SER A 12 1.41 -5.99 14.45
N GLY A 13 2.59 -6.21 15.03
CA GLY A 13 3.27 -7.51 15.09
C GLY A 13 3.46 -7.99 16.54
N PRO A 14 4.12 -9.14 16.75
CA PRO A 14 4.26 -9.76 18.07
C PRO A 14 4.94 -8.89 19.13
N SER A 15 5.79 -7.94 18.72
CA SER A 15 6.60 -7.10 19.60
C SER A 15 6.17 -5.63 19.62
N GLY A 16 5.05 -5.27 19.00
CA GLY A 16 4.55 -3.89 18.98
C GLY A 16 3.87 -3.50 17.67
N SER A 17 3.64 -2.20 17.48
CA SER A 17 3.03 -1.66 16.26
C SER A 17 3.86 -0.55 15.62
N LEU A 18 3.71 -0.40 14.32
CA LEU A 18 4.30 0.66 13.50
C LEU A 18 3.17 1.43 12.81
N ARG A 19 3.25 2.76 12.86
CA ARG A 19 2.27 3.67 12.25
C ARG A 19 2.88 4.34 11.03
N ALA A 20 2.22 4.22 9.88
CA ALA A 20 2.53 5.00 8.68
C ALA A 20 1.65 6.25 8.63
N HIS A 21 2.25 7.37 8.24
CA HIS A 21 1.51 8.58 7.93
C HIS A 21 0.55 8.33 6.76
N GLY A 22 -0.65 8.92 6.77
CA GLY A 22 -1.65 8.67 5.73
C GLY A 22 -1.20 9.03 4.32
N ASP A 23 -0.33 10.04 4.21
CA ASP A 23 0.27 10.51 2.94
C ASP A 23 1.47 9.68 2.47
N ASP A 24 2.03 8.85 3.35
CA ASP A 24 3.12 7.95 2.97
C ASP A 24 2.55 6.70 2.29
N GLU A 25 2.20 6.88 1.02
CA GLU A 25 1.61 5.83 0.21
C GLU A 25 2.53 4.60 0.06
N VAL A 26 3.85 4.80 0.07
CA VAL A 26 4.82 3.71 -0.11
C VAL A 26 4.83 2.87 1.17
N ALA A 27 4.94 3.51 2.33
CA ALA A 27 4.87 2.82 3.62
C ALA A 27 3.53 2.08 3.78
N ARG A 28 2.41 2.72 3.42
CA ARG A 28 1.08 2.07 3.49
C ARG A 28 0.98 0.84 2.60
N LYS A 29 1.45 0.92 1.34
CA LYS A 29 1.45 -0.23 0.43
C LYS A 29 2.36 -1.34 0.95
N LEU A 30 3.54 -0.99 1.47
CA LEU A 30 4.48 -1.96 2.01
C LEU A 30 3.91 -2.68 3.24
N MET A 31 3.33 -1.95 4.19
CA MET A 31 2.66 -2.53 5.36
C MET A 31 1.52 -3.48 4.95
N MET A 32 0.72 -3.10 3.95
CA MET A 32 -0.32 -3.99 3.40
C MET A 32 0.28 -5.31 2.87
N LEU A 33 1.38 -5.26 2.12
CA LEU A 33 2.02 -6.47 1.58
C LEU A 33 2.56 -7.36 2.70
N ILE A 34 3.19 -6.78 3.72
CA ILE A 34 3.70 -7.51 4.88
C ILE A 34 2.55 -8.17 5.63
N GLU A 35 1.48 -7.45 5.92
CA GLU A 35 0.31 -7.97 6.64
C GLU A 35 -0.39 -9.09 5.85
N GLY A 36 -0.57 -8.90 4.55
CA GLY A 36 -1.21 -9.90 3.68
C GLY A 36 -0.37 -11.17 3.47
N THR A 37 0.96 -11.06 3.50
CA THR A 37 1.87 -12.19 3.26
C THR A 37 2.27 -12.90 4.55
N CYS A 38 2.53 -12.15 5.64
CA CYS A 38 3.21 -12.68 6.82
C CYS A 38 2.28 -12.93 8.03
N GLN A 39 1.10 -12.32 8.11
CA GLN A 39 0.25 -12.41 9.32
C GLN A 39 -0.91 -13.41 9.23
N GLY A 40 -1.04 -14.16 8.14
CA GLY A 40 -2.07 -15.19 8.01
C GLY A 40 -3.51 -14.69 7.86
N CYS A 41 -3.78 -13.38 7.99
CA CYS A 41 -5.08 -12.77 7.70
C CYS A 41 -5.44 -12.86 6.20
N GLY A 42 -4.42 -13.04 5.35
CA GLY A 42 -4.55 -13.24 3.92
C GLY A 42 -4.78 -11.97 3.12
N VAL A 43 -4.57 -12.10 1.81
CA VAL A 43 -4.58 -11.00 0.84
C VAL A 43 -5.87 -10.17 0.88
N LYS A 44 -7.04 -10.82 1.00
CA LYS A 44 -8.33 -10.12 0.96
C LYS A 44 -8.52 -9.18 2.15
N ALA A 45 -8.19 -9.64 3.36
CA ALA A 45 -8.33 -8.84 4.58
C ALA A 45 -7.34 -7.67 4.58
N ALA A 46 -6.08 -7.94 4.22
CA ALA A 46 -5.05 -6.90 4.11
C ALA A 46 -5.42 -5.85 3.05
N ALA A 47 -5.80 -6.26 1.84
CA ALA A 47 -6.18 -5.30 0.81
C ALA A 47 -7.36 -4.41 1.26
N ALA A 48 -8.40 -5.00 1.86
CA ALA A 48 -9.55 -4.25 2.37
C ALA A 48 -9.16 -3.24 3.47
N LYS A 49 -8.33 -3.64 4.45
CA LYS A 49 -7.86 -2.77 5.54
C LYS A 49 -7.16 -1.51 5.02
N TYR A 50 -6.43 -1.62 3.91
CA TYR A 50 -5.66 -0.50 3.35
C TYR A 50 -6.39 0.22 2.20
N GLY A 51 -7.64 -0.14 1.90
CA GLY A 51 -8.45 0.51 0.87
C GLY A 51 -8.15 0.05 -0.55
N TYR A 52 -7.62 -1.16 -0.73
CA TYR A 52 -7.27 -1.75 -2.02
C TYR A 52 -8.09 -2.99 -2.35
N THR A 53 -8.07 -3.37 -3.63
CA THR A 53 -8.62 -4.65 -4.09
C THR A 53 -7.55 -5.75 -4.03
N PRO A 54 -7.94 -7.03 -3.92
CA PRO A 54 -6.99 -8.15 -4.00
C PRO A 54 -6.17 -8.17 -5.30
N GLY A 55 -6.79 -7.78 -6.42
CA GLY A 55 -6.07 -7.66 -7.69
C GLY A 55 -4.96 -6.62 -7.64
N ARG A 56 -5.24 -5.45 -7.03
CA ARG A 56 -4.23 -4.40 -6.83
C ARG A 56 -3.12 -4.84 -5.89
N TYR A 57 -3.43 -5.61 -4.85
CA TYR A 57 -2.42 -6.23 -3.98
C TYR A 57 -1.43 -7.07 -4.79
N HIS A 58 -1.91 -7.99 -5.63
CA HIS A 58 -1.02 -8.87 -6.40
C HIS A 58 -0.18 -8.10 -7.43
N GLN A 59 -0.72 -7.04 -8.02
CA GLN A 59 0.04 -6.16 -8.90
C GLN A 59 1.18 -5.45 -8.16
N LEU A 60 0.89 -4.88 -6.99
CA LEU A 60 1.87 -4.20 -6.16
C LEU A 60 2.92 -5.17 -5.60
N PHE A 61 2.51 -6.38 -5.21
CA PHE A 61 3.42 -7.41 -4.75
C PHE A 61 4.44 -7.77 -5.84
N LYS A 62 3.98 -8.05 -7.06
CA LYS A 62 4.86 -8.33 -8.21
C LYS A 62 5.76 -7.14 -8.56
N ALA A 63 5.23 -5.92 -8.50
CA ALA A 63 6.01 -4.71 -8.74
C ALA A 63 7.11 -4.55 -7.69
N TYR A 64 6.81 -4.80 -6.42
CA TYR A 64 7.77 -4.77 -5.32
C TYR A 64 8.87 -5.83 -5.49
N GLU A 65 8.54 -7.05 -5.90
CA GLU A 65 9.55 -8.10 -6.16
C GLU A 65 10.54 -7.69 -7.27
N GLN A 66 10.12 -6.84 -8.21
CA GLN A 66 10.94 -6.42 -9.35
C GLN A 66 11.72 -5.11 -9.09
N GLY A 67 11.10 -4.15 -8.40
CA GLY A 67 11.64 -2.79 -8.25
C GLY A 67 11.63 -2.24 -6.83
N GLY A 68 11.41 -3.11 -5.83
CA GLY A 68 11.42 -2.73 -4.41
C GLY A 68 10.37 -1.67 -4.06
N SER A 69 10.66 -0.87 -3.04
CA SER A 69 9.76 0.17 -2.55
C SER A 69 9.48 1.27 -3.57
N GLU A 70 10.42 1.57 -4.47
CA GLU A 70 10.23 2.57 -5.52
C GLU A 70 9.09 2.18 -6.47
N ALA A 71 8.95 0.88 -6.77
CA ALA A 71 7.85 0.37 -7.59
C ALA A 71 6.47 0.47 -6.91
N LEU A 72 6.41 0.77 -5.62
CA LEU A 72 5.16 1.03 -4.90
C LEU A 72 4.72 2.49 -5.01
N ARG A 73 5.60 3.41 -5.39
CA ARG A 73 5.23 4.83 -5.54
C ARG A 73 4.21 4.98 -6.66
N ASN A 74 3.22 5.86 -6.48
CA ASN A 74 2.30 6.16 -7.58
C ASN A 74 3.07 6.88 -8.68
N GLU A 75 3.08 6.29 -9.87
CA GLU A 75 3.53 7.00 -11.06
C GLU A 75 2.59 8.18 -11.30
N LYS A 76 3.15 9.38 -11.41
CA LYS A 76 2.40 10.54 -11.92
C LYS A 76 2.01 10.19 -13.35
N ARG A 77 0.74 9.83 -13.56
CA ARG A 77 0.19 9.61 -14.90
C ARG A 77 0.27 10.95 -15.65
N GLY A 78 1.27 11.10 -16.50
CA GLY A 78 1.26 12.13 -17.52
C GLY A 78 0.01 11.98 -18.40
N PRO A 79 -0.45 13.04 -19.08
CA PRO A 79 -1.61 12.96 -19.94
C PRO A 79 -1.43 11.82 -20.94
N LYS A 80 -2.44 10.94 -21.06
CA LYS A 80 -2.48 9.92 -22.10
C LYS A 80 -2.57 10.64 -23.45
N THR A 81 -1.44 10.91 -24.09
CA THR A 81 -1.45 11.33 -25.49
C THR A 81 -1.97 10.16 -26.30
N ARG A 82 -3.19 10.30 -26.82
CA ARG A 82 -3.75 9.40 -27.82
C ARG A 82 -2.98 9.68 -29.12
N SER A 83 -2.01 8.84 -29.44
CA SER A 83 -1.40 8.85 -30.78
C SER A 83 -2.50 8.62 -31.81
N ARG A 84 -2.58 9.53 -32.79
CA ARG A 84 -3.59 9.55 -33.86
C ARG A 84 -3.33 8.46 -34.88
#